data_AF-A0A673HZQ6-F1
#
_entry.id   AF-A0A673HZQ6-F1
#
_cell.length_a   1.000
_cell.length_b   1.000
_cell.length_c   1.000
_cell.angle_alpha   90.00
_cell.angle_beta   90.00
_cell.angle_gamma   90.00
#
_symmetry.space_group_name_H-M   'P 1'
#
loop_
_entity.id
_entity.type
_entity.pdbx_description
1 polymer ?
#
loop_
_entity_poly.entity_id
_entity_poly.type
_entity_poly.pdbx_seq_one_letter_code
_entity_poly.pdbx_strand_id
1 'polypeptide(L)'
;MLFYTITEGAEKVPVSHFISAVKSTGLLTSDPRLRDCMEKIREAVRESAGEVMMDLELFRKCVGGNIVLLSLAFRRKFIIPEFEAFVGIINHIYYTSKLQHDGQVAKYIPHLTKFSPDLWGVSLCTVDGQRHSVGDTKVPFCLQSCVKPLEYAIAVHEHGTERVHHYVGKEPSGFKFNKLSLDEEGGWENYSDGKLYCCFSHFLQPGVNKAEKFDYVMEFVKKMTGREYVGFSNATFQSEKETGDRNYAIGYYLKEKKCFPEGADMIDALDFYFQLCAIEVTCESGSIMAATLANGGICPITGERVLSTEAVRNTLSLMHSCGMYDYSGQFAFHVGLPAKSGVSGAVLLVVPNVMGVMCWSPPVDKVGNSVRGIHFCQELVSLFNFHNYDNLRHFLKKQDPRRLSDDDRNKSVVNLMFAAHSGDVSALRRFALSSMDMDLKDYDSRTPLHVAAAEGHMDVVLFLMQSCKVNPFVKDRWGNIPRDDAMQFGHEDLVKILEEYECSSASHALETSHESLSAHKANADVVVLSNKNTSDAYFNTLWCVKY
;
A
#
# COMPACT_ATOMS: atom_id res chain seq x y z
N MET A 1 -25.52 -16.17 15.05
CA MET A 1 -25.25 -15.04 14.14
C MET A 1 -24.10 -15.34 13.19
N LEU A 2 -22.83 -15.40 13.64
CA LEU A 2 -21.70 -15.61 12.72
C LEU A 2 -21.83 -16.89 11.86
N PHE A 3 -22.27 -18.01 12.48
CA PHE A 3 -22.57 -19.25 11.75
C PHE A 3 -23.53 -19.00 10.58
N TYR A 4 -24.73 -18.48 10.85
CA TYR A 4 -25.73 -18.17 9.82
C TYR A 4 -25.28 -17.14 8.77
N THR A 5 -24.37 -16.24 9.12
CA THR A 5 -23.75 -15.32 8.14
C THR A 5 -22.85 -16.06 7.16
N ILE A 6 -22.10 -17.06 7.64
CA ILE A 6 -21.20 -17.86 6.79
C ILE A 6 -22.00 -18.92 6.01
N THR A 7 -23.04 -19.49 6.61
CA THR A 7 -23.84 -20.55 6.00
C THR A 7 -24.97 -20.06 5.12
N GLU A 8 -25.13 -18.74 4.96
CA GLU A 8 -26.24 -18.12 4.23
C GLU A 8 -27.62 -18.64 4.68
N GLY A 9 -27.74 -18.96 5.97
CA GLY A 9 -28.97 -19.50 6.57
C GLY A 9 -29.08 -21.03 6.56
N ALA A 10 -28.14 -21.77 5.99
CA ALA A 10 -28.15 -23.24 6.04
C ALA A 10 -27.88 -23.76 7.46
N GLU A 11 -28.51 -24.90 7.79
CA GLU A 11 -28.35 -25.55 9.10
C GLU A 11 -27.00 -26.26 9.26
N LYS A 12 -26.41 -26.72 8.14
CA LYS A 12 -25.11 -27.41 8.10
C LYS A 12 -24.36 -27.01 6.84
N VAL A 13 -23.05 -26.82 6.96
CA VAL A 13 -22.16 -26.57 5.80
C VAL A 13 -20.94 -27.48 5.85
N PRO A 14 -20.37 -27.85 4.69
CA PRO A 14 -19.08 -28.55 4.67
C PRO A 14 -17.99 -27.73 5.37
N VAL A 15 -17.12 -28.40 6.12
CA VAL A 15 -15.91 -27.75 6.70
C VAL A 15 -15.05 -27.08 5.62
N SER A 16 -15.00 -27.69 4.43
CA SER A 16 -14.30 -27.16 3.25
C SER A 16 -14.82 -25.76 2.86
N HIS A 17 -16.14 -25.56 2.92
CA HIS A 17 -16.78 -24.28 2.66
C HIS A 17 -16.38 -23.23 3.71
N PHE A 18 -16.39 -23.58 5.00
CA PHE A 18 -15.92 -22.67 6.07
C PHE A 18 -14.46 -22.25 5.86
N ILE A 19 -13.56 -23.21 5.56
CA ILE A 19 -12.14 -22.90 5.30
C ILE A 19 -11.98 -22.00 4.09
N SER A 20 -12.75 -22.24 3.02
CA SER A 20 -12.77 -21.38 1.83
C SER A 20 -13.23 -19.97 2.18
N ALA A 21 -14.29 -19.83 2.98
CA ALA A 21 -14.82 -18.55 3.43
C ALA A 21 -13.84 -17.81 4.35
N VAL A 22 -13.04 -18.50 5.17
CA VAL A 22 -11.95 -17.86 5.93
C VAL A 22 -10.86 -17.35 4.99
N LYS A 23 -10.48 -18.13 3.98
CA LYS A 23 -9.44 -17.74 3.01
C LYS A 23 -9.86 -16.53 2.16
N SER A 24 -11.14 -16.39 1.80
CA SER A 24 -11.62 -15.23 1.04
C SER A 24 -11.52 -13.91 1.83
N THR A 25 -11.47 -13.97 3.17
CA THR A 25 -11.18 -12.79 4.00
C THR A 25 -9.71 -12.35 3.94
N GLY A 26 -8.83 -13.15 3.33
CA GLY A 26 -7.38 -12.94 3.26
C GLY A 26 -6.59 -13.58 4.40
N LEU A 27 -7.24 -14.18 5.39
CA LEU A 27 -6.56 -14.92 6.45
C LEU A 27 -6.06 -16.27 5.94
N LEU A 28 -4.86 -16.66 6.37
CA LEU A 28 -4.32 -17.99 6.09
C LEU A 28 -4.72 -18.98 7.18
N THR A 29 -4.87 -20.25 6.80
CA THR A 29 -5.11 -21.34 7.76
C THR A 29 -3.90 -21.62 8.67
N SER A 30 -2.73 -21.10 8.32
CA SER A 30 -1.50 -21.15 9.12
C SER A 30 -1.37 -19.98 10.10
N ASP A 31 -2.32 -19.04 10.15
CA ASP A 31 -2.29 -17.92 11.07
C ASP A 31 -2.23 -18.41 12.53
N PRO A 32 -1.21 -18.03 13.32
CA PRO A 32 -1.07 -18.44 14.71
C PRO A 32 -2.30 -18.11 15.58
N ARG A 33 -3.01 -17.01 15.28
CA ARG A 33 -4.23 -16.60 15.98
C ARG A 33 -5.44 -17.46 15.63
N LEU A 34 -5.35 -18.34 14.64
CA LEU A 34 -6.39 -19.31 14.26
C LEU A 34 -6.02 -20.76 14.64
N ARG A 35 -4.87 -20.99 15.27
CA ARG A 35 -4.35 -22.34 15.57
C ARG A 35 -5.37 -23.20 16.29
N ASP A 36 -5.94 -22.73 17.39
CA ASP A 36 -6.88 -23.50 18.22
C ASP A 36 -8.15 -23.88 17.43
N CYS A 37 -8.66 -22.98 16.59
CA CYS A 37 -9.78 -23.25 15.69
C CYS A 37 -9.42 -24.35 14.68
N MET A 38 -8.26 -24.23 14.04
CA MET A 38 -7.81 -25.17 13.00
C MET A 38 -7.46 -26.55 13.58
N GLU A 39 -6.92 -26.62 14.80
CA GLU A 39 -6.66 -27.88 15.50
C GLU A 39 -7.96 -28.62 15.81
N LYS A 40 -8.95 -27.93 16.39
CA LYS A 40 -10.27 -28.52 16.65
C LYS A 40 -11.00 -28.97 15.39
N ILE A 41 -10.86 -28.23 14.29
CA ILE A 41 -11.39 -28.63 12.99
C ILE A 41 -10.70 -29.92 12.50
N ARG A 42 -9.37 -30.00 12.62
CA ARG A 42 -8.62 -31.21 12.24
C ARG A 42 -8.99 -32.42 13.09
N GLU A 43 -9.22 -32.23 14.39
CA GLU A 43 -9.71 -33.28 15.29
C GLU A 43 -11.08 -33.80 14.82
N ALA A 44 -12.04 -32.91 14.56
CA ALA A 44 -13.37 -33.29 14.09
C ALA A 44 -13.33 -34.02 12.73
N VAL A 45 -12.42 -33.63 11.83
CA VAL A 45 -12.19 -34.31 10.55
C VAL A 45 -11.57 -35.69 10.73
N ARG A 46 -10.67 -35.88 11.69
CA ARG A 46 -10.06 -37.20 11.98
C ARG A 46 -11.04 -38.19 12.60
N GLU A 47 -11.99 -37.71 13.41
CA GLU A 47 -13.02 -38.54 14.05
C GLU A 47 -14.10 -39.01 13.07
N SER A 48 -14.18 -38.40 11.88
CA SER A 48 -15.21 -38.68 10.88
C SER A 48 -14.63 -39.49 9.70
N ALA A 49 -15.35 -40.51 9.25
CA ALA A 49 -14.94 -41.34 8.10
C ALA A 49 -15.21 -40.71 6.72
N GLY A 50 -15.77 -39.48 6.67
CA GLY A 50 -16.18 -38.80 5.44
C GLY A 50 -16.16 -37.27 5.56
N GLU A 51 -16.72 -36.57 4.56
CA GLU A 51 -16.79 -35.10 4.58
C GLU A 51 -17.58 -34.60 5.80
N VAL A 52 -16.91 -33.81 6.64
CA VAL A 52 -17.51 -33.30 7.87
C VAL A 52 -18.43 -32.14 7.55
N MET A 53 -19.70 -32.32 7.94
CA MET A 53 -20.69 -31.26 7.96
C MET A 53 -20.62 -30.53 9.30
N MET A 54 -20.31 -29.25 9.25
CA MET A 54 -20.28 -28.36 10.39
C MET A 54 -21.68 -27.84 10.69
N ASP A 55 -22.22 -28.22 11.85
CA ASP A 55 -23.42 -27.65 12.44
C ASP A 55 -23.08 -26.54 13.45
N LEU A 56 -24.11 -25.93 14.04
CA LEU A 56 -23.94 -24.82 14.99
C LEU A 56 -23.15 -25.22 16.24
N GLU A 57 -23.30 -26.46 16.72
CA GLU A 57 -22.60 -26.94 17.91
C GLU A 57 -21.12 -27.16 17.64
N LEU A 58 -20.78 -27.84 16.54
CA LEU A 58 -19.41 -28.05 16.10
C LEU A 58 -18.74 -26.69 15.80
N PHE A 59 -19.44 -25.80 15.11
CA PHE A 59 -18.95 -24.44 14.85
C PHE A 59 -18.60 -23.71 16.15
N ARG A 60 -19.49 -23.74 17.15
CA ARG A 60 -19.26 -23.09 18.45
C ARG A 60 -18.06 -23.70 19.18
N LYS A 61 -17.88 -25.02 19.11
CA LYS A 61 -16.73 -25.72 19.71
C LYS A 61 -15.41 -25.29 19.06
N CYS A 62 -15.37 -25.24 17.72
CA CYS A 62 -14.19 -24.89 16.94
C CYS A 62 -13.83 -23.40 17.07
N VAL A 63 -14.80 -22.51 16.83
CA VAL A 63 -14.56 -21.07 16.68
C VAL A 63 -14.48 -20.32 18.03
N GLY A 64 -14.94 -20.91 19.13
CA GLY A 64 -15.09 -20.22 20.42
C GLY A 64 -13.86 -19.46 20.92
N GLY A 65 -12.65 -19.97 20.71
CA GLY A 65 -11.40 -19.31 21.14
C GLY A 65 -10.97 -18.14 20.24
N ASN A 66 -11.43 -18.10 18.99
CA ASN A 66 -10.94 -17.17 17.95
C ASN A 66 -12.09 -16.32 17.38
N ILE A 67 -13.24 -16.29 18.07
CA ILE A 67 -14.48 -15.66 17.62
C ILE A 67 -14.33 -14.15 17.36
N VAL A 68 -13.48 -13.46 18.13
CA VAL A 68 -13.27 -12.02 17.98
C VAL A 68 -12.63 -11.72 16.61
N LEU A 69 -11.54 -12.40 16.26
CA LEU A 69 -10.85 -12.24 14.98
C LEU A 69 -11.77 -12.63 13.81
N LEU A 70 -12.41 -13.79 13.89
CA LEU A 70 -13.32 -14.25 12.84
C LEU A 70 -14.54 -13.34 12.70
N SER A 71 -15.05 -12.77 13.78
CA SER A 71 -16.13 -11.79 13.72
C SER A 71 -15.69 -10.48 13.06
N LEU A 72 -14.43 -10.07 13.17
CA LEU A 72 -13.92 -8.91 12.43
C LEU A 72 -13.80 -9.23 10.94
N ALA A 73 -13.24 -10.40 10.63
CA ALA A 73 -13.05 -10.88 9.25
C ALA A 73 -14.36 -10.93 8.47
N PHE A 74 -15.35 -11.66 8.97
CA PHE A 74 -16.63 -11.88 8.27
C PHE A 74 -17.57 -10.67 8.30
N ARG A 75 -17.38 -9.72 9.22
CA ARG A 75 -18.10 -8.44 9.20
C ARG A 75 -17.44 -7.39 8.30
N ARG A 76 -16.42 -7.78 7.53
CA ARG A 76 -15.66 -6.89 6.65
C ARG A 76 -15.09 -5.67 7.40
N LYS A 77 -14.65 -5.90 8.65
CA LYS A 77 -14.07 -4.87 9.54
C LYS A 77 -12.55 -4.81 9.50
N PHE A 78 -11.92 -5.65 8.69
CA PHE A 78 -10.50 -5.49 8.40
C PHE A 78 -10.23 -4.23 7.59
N ILE A 79 -9.00 -3.76 7.68
CA ILE A 79 -8.49 -2.55 7.05
C ILE A 79 -8.64 -2.59 5.54
N ILE A 80 -8.67 -3.77 4.92
CA ILE A 80 -9.08 -3.98 3.53
C ILE A 80 -10.31 -4.90 3.54
N PRO A 81 -11.53 -4.32 3.48
CA PRO A 81 -12.78 -5.08 3.51
C PRO A 81 -12.96 -6.03 2.32
N GLU A 82 -12.62 -5.58 1.11
CA GLU A 82 -12.82 -6.32 -0.16
C GLU A 82 -11.49 -6.89 -0.66
N PHE A 83 -10.91 -7.79 0.15
CA PHE A 83 -9.55 -8.28 -0.06
C PHE A 83 -9.33 -9.01 -1.39
N GLU A 84 -10.29 -9.82 -1.85
CA GLU A 84 -10.16 -10.54 -3.14
C GLU A 84 -10.09 -9.58 -4.34
N ALA A 85 -10.90 -8.53 -4.36
CA ALA A 85 -10.88 -7.52 -5.41
C ALA A 85 -9.55 -6.74 -5.39
N PHE A 86 -9.10 -6.34 -4.20
CA PHE A 86 -7.79 -5.71 -4.01
C PHE A 86 -6.64 -6.60 -4.51
N VAL A 87 -6.67 -7.89 -4.19
CA VAL A 87 -5.69 -8.88 -4.66
C VAL A 87 -5.68 -9.00 -6.19
N GLY A 88 -6.84 -8.92 -6.84
CA GLY A 88 -6.93 -8.87 -8.31
C GLY A 88 -6.09 -7.72 -8.91
N ILE A 89 -6.16 -6.54 -8.31
CA ILE A 89 -5.39 -5.36 -8.73
C ILE A 89 -3.89 -5.55 -8.43
N ILE A 90 -3.53 -6.09 -7.26
CA ILE A 90 -2.13 -6.38 -6.92
C ILE A 90 -1.51 -7.35 -7.92
N ASN A 91 -2.24 -8.39 -8.33
CA ASN A 91 -1.80 -9.33 -9.35
C ASN A 91 -1.57 -8.62 -10.69
N HIS A 92 -2.45 -7.70 -11.08
CA HIS A 92 -2.25 -6.89 -12.28
C HIS A 92 -0.95 -6.08 -12.22
N ILE A 93 -0.70 -5.37 -11.11
CA ILE A 93 0.54 -4.59 -10.91
C ILE A 93 1.77 -5.50 -10.97
N TYR A 94 1.69 -6.69 -10.37
CA TYR A 94 2.76 -7.69 -10.42
C TYR A 94 3.10 -8.08 -11.87
N TYR A 95 2.10 -8.40 -12.68
CA TYR A 95 2.31 -8.81 -14.07
C TYR A 95 2.83 -7.67 -14.94
N THR A 96 2.36 -6.43 -14.75
CA THR A 96 2.90 -5.25 -15.44
C THR A 96 4.37 -5.02 -15.07
N SER A 97 4.70 -5.12 -13.78
CA SER A 97 6.09 -4.94 -13.31
C SER A 97 7.02 -6.06 -13.75
N LYS A 98 6.49 -7.27 -13.99
CA LYS A 98 7.27 -8.42 -14.50
C LYS A 98 7.84 -8.16 -15.90
N LEU A 99 7.20 -7.31 -16.71
CA LEU A 99 7.63 -6.95 -18.06
C LEU A 99 8.89 -6.06 -18.07
N GLN A 100 9.32 -5.54 -16.92
CA GLN A 100 10.57 -4.80 -16.81
C GLN A 100 11.75 -5.78 -16.84
N HIS A 101 12.65 -5.58 -17.82
CA HIS A 101 13.86 -6.37 -18.02
C HIS A 101 15.15 -5.56 -17.81
N ASP A 102 15.04 -4.30 -17.41
CA ASP A 102 16.17 -3.45 -17.09
C ASP A 102 16.88 -3.88 -15.80
N GLY A 103 18.08 -3.34 -15.61
CA GLY A 103 18.92 -3.59 -14.43
C GLY A 103 19.89 -4.75 -14.60
N GLN A 104 20.72 -4.96 -13.59
CA GLN A 104 21.69 -6.07 -13.56
C GLN A 104 21.77 -6.65 -12.16
N VAL A 105 21.98 -7.96 -12.06
CA VAL A 105 22.25 -8.61 -10.76
C VAL A 105 23.54 -8.06 -10.17
N ALA A 106 23.56 -7.81 -8.87
CA ALA A 106 24.74 -7.29 -8.17
C ALA A 106 25.93 -8.26 -8.29
N LYS A 107 27.02 -7.82 -8.94
CA LYS A 107 28.19 -8.65 -9.24
C LYS A 107 29.34 -8.56 -8.24
N TYR A 108 29.38 -7.50 -7.44
CA TYR A 108 30.48 -7.24 -6.50
C TYR A 108 30.42 -8.12 -5.23
N ILE A 109 29.28 -8.78 -4.98
CA ILE A 109 29.15 -9.86 -4.00
C ILE A 109 28.94 -11.16 -4.80
N PRO A 110 29.99 -11.99 -4.99
CA PRO A 110 29.93 -13.22 -5.79
C PRO A 110 28.72 -14.10 -5.49
N HIS A 111 28.32 -14.23 -4.22
CA HIS A 111 27.20 -15.08 -3.84
C HIS A 111 25.85 -14.60 -4.41
N LEU A 112 25.64 -13.30 -4.57
CA LEU A 112 24.40 -12.74 -5.12
C LEU A 112 24.24 -13.02 -6.63
N THR A 113 25.35 -13.23 -7.35
CA THR A 113 25.31 -13.54 -8.80
C THR A 113 24.67 -14.88 -9.13
N LYS A 114 24.46 -15.74 -8.14
CA LYS A 114 23.84 -17.05 -8.31
C LYS A 114 22.34 -16.96 -8.57
N PHE A 115 21.71 -15.85 -8.20
CA PHE A 115 20.27 -15.67 -8.40
C PHE A 115 19.97 -15.35 -9.87
N SER A 116 18.96 -16.04 -10.42
CA SER A 116 18.49 -15.76 -11.78
C SER A 116 17.87 -14.36 -11.86
N PRO A 117 18.16 -13.58 -12.93
CA PRO A 117 17.52 -12.27 -13.16
C PRO A 117 16.00 -12.38 -13.38
N ASP A 118 15.49 -13.57 -13.71
CA ASP A 118 14.07 -13.79 -13.97
C ASP A 118 13.23 -13.94 -12.69
N LEU A 119 13.88 -14.06 -11.53
CA LEU A 119 13.19 -14.19 -10.25
C LEU A 119 12.43 -12.89 -9.91
N TRP A 120 11.15 -13.04 -9.61
CA TRP A 120 10.29 -11.94 -9.21
C TRP A 120 9.21 -12.43 -8.24
N GLY A 121 9.23 -11.90 -7.01
CA GLY A 121 8.26 -12.24 -5.97
C GLY A 121 7.73 -11.00 -5.26
N VAL A 122 6.43 -10.96 -5.03
CA VAL A 122 5.76 -9.92 -4.24
C VAL A 122 4.90 -10.58 -3.18
N SER A 123 5.01 -10.12 -1.94
CA SER A 123 4.14 -10.54 -0.85
C SER A 123 3.68 -9.34 -0.04
N LEU A 124 2.45 -9.39 0.43
CA LEU A 124 1.85 -8.37 1.30
C LEU A 124 1.24 -8.99 2.54
N CYS A 125 1.22 -8.22 3.62
CA CYS A 125 0.55 -8.55 4.87
C CYS A 125 -0.11 -7.28 5.42
N THR A 126 -1.42 -7.29 5.66
CA THR A 126 -2.12 -6.16 6.29
C THR A 126 -1.89 -6.14 7.79
N VAL A 127 -2.18 -5.01 8.44
CA VAL A 127 -2.10 -4.88 9.90
C VAL A 127 -3.06 -5.82 10.65
N ASP A 128 -4.11 -6.30 9.98
CA ASP A 128 -5.05 -7.31 10.50
C ASP A 128 -4.60 -8.75 10.24
N GLY A 129 -3.53 -8.96 9.47
CA GLY A 129 -2.98 -10.27 9.13
C GLY A 129 -3.53 -10.88 7.84
N GLN A 130 -4.25 -10.12 7.01
CA GLN A 130 -4.61 -10.57 5.66
C GLN A 130 -3.35 -10.66 4.80
N ARG A 131 -3.16 -11.75 4.06
CA ARG A 131 -1.92 -12.03 3.31
C ARG A 131 -2.22 -12.44 1.87
N HIS A 132 -1.38 -11.96 0.96
CA HIS A 132 -1.37 -12.39 -0.44
C HIS A 132 0.06 -12.40 -0.99
N SER A 133 0.35 -13.35 -1.85
CA SER A 133 1.68 -13.60 -2.40
C SER A 133 1.57 -14.04 -3.85
N VAL A 134 2.43 -13.50 -4.72
CA VAL A 134 2.46 -13.80 -6.16
C VAL A 134 3.92 -13.84 -6.66
N GLY A 135 4.24 -14.86 -7.47
CA GLY A 135 5.59 -15.09 -7.99
C GLY A 135 6.50 -15.92 -7.08
N ASP A 136 7.81 -15.71 -7.19
CA ASP A 136 8.88 -16.47 -6.54
C ASP A 136 9.06 -16.10 -5.05
N THR A 137 7.97 -16.16 -4.30
CA THR A 137 7.85 -15.56 -2.96
C THR A 137 8.45 -16.38 -1.83
N LYS A 138 8.66 -17.68 -2.05
CA LYS A 138 9.20 -18.64 -1.06
C LYS A 138 10.70 -18.86 -1.21
N VAL A 139 11.33 -18.27 -2.22
CA VAL A 139 12.77 -18.37 -2.41
C VAL A 139 13.45 -17.54 -1.32
N PRO A 140 14.36 -18.12 -0.52
CA PRO A 140 15.09 -17.36 0.47
C PRO A 140 16.15 -16.47 -0.18
N PHE A 141 16.30 -15.25 0.34
CA PHE A 141 17.31 -14.30 -0.08
C PHE A 141 17.82 -13.49 1.11
N CYS A 142 19.05 -12.97 1.01
CA CYS A 142 19.63 -12.16 2.07
C CYS A 142 18.97 -10.76 2.12
N LEU A 143 18.66 -10.26 3.32
CA LEU A 143 18.07 -8.94 3.54
C LEU A 143 18.98 -7.81 3.06
N GLN A 144 20.30 -7.97 3.20
CA GLN A 144 21.26 -6.92 2.89
C GLN A 144 20.89 -5.63 3.64
N SER A 145 21.05 -4.46 3.01
CA SER A 145 20.65 -3.16 3.57
C SER A 145 19.20 -3.05 4.08
N CYS A 146 18.29 -3.98 3.76
CA CYS A 146 16.95 -4.02 4.35
C CYS A 146 16.95 -4.34 5.86
N VAL A 147 18.06 -4.82 6.41
CA VAL A 147 18.20 -5.08 7.85
C VAL A 147 18.37 -3.78 8.67
N LYS A 148 18.95 -2.73 8.09
CA LYS A 148 19.32 -1.48 8.78
C LYS A 148 18.15 -0.78 9.50
N PRO A 149 16.94 -0.66 8.92
CA PRO A 149 15.79 -0.11 9.64
C PRO A 149 15.42 -0.94 10.88
N LEU A 150 15.61 -2.25 10.83
CA LEU A 150 15.33 -3.16 11.95
C LEU A 150 16.36 -2.97 13.05
N GLU A 151 17.64 -2.86 12.68
CA GLU A 151 18.72 -2.54 13.62
C GLU A 151 18.42 -1.24 14.37
N TYR A 152 18.13 -0.17 13.63
CA TYR A 152 17.77 1.11 14.21
C TYR A 152 16.53 1.00 15.12
N ALA A 153 15.49 0.27 14.68
CA ALA A 153 14.28 0.09 15.49
C ALA A 153 14.58 -0.63 16.81
N ILE A 154 15.38 -1.70 16.79
CA ILE A 154 15.79 -2.44 17.98
C ILE A 154 16.64 -1.55 18.89
N ALA A 155 17.55 -0.75 18.32
CA ALA A 155 18.40 0.17 19.08
C ALA A 155 17.56 1.18 19.87
N VAL A 156 16.60 1.82 19.20
CA VAL A 156 15.71 2.82 19.83
C VAL A 156 14.75 2.15 20.80
N HIS A 157 14.31 0.92 20.51
CA HIS A 157 13.45 0.16 21.43
C HIS A 157 14.12 -0.10 22.78
N GLU A 158 15.39 -0.47 22.77
CA GLU A 158 16.16 -0.81 23.97
C GLU A 158 16.70 0.43 24.71
N HIS A 159 17.15 1.45 23.96
CA HIS A 159 17.96 2.54 24.53
C HIS A 159 17.31 3.92 24.45
N GLY A 160 16.18 4.04 23.73
CA GLY A 160 15.50 5.30 23.48
C GLY A 160 16.17 6.17 22.40
N THR A 161 15.40 7.13 21.87
CA THR A 161 15.81 7.99 20.75
C THR A 161 17.06 8.82 21.08
N GLU A 162 17.09 9.45 22.25
CA GLU A 162 18.16 10.40 22.62
C GLU A 162 19.53 9.73 22.64
N ARG A 163 19.63 8.54 23.22
CA ARG A 163 20.90 7.82 23.32
C ARG A 163 21.40 7.35 21.96
N VAL A 164 20.52 6.84 21.10
CA VAL A 164 20.89 6.41 19.74
C VAL A 164 21.35 7.60 18.89
N HIS A 165 20.63 8.71 18.97
CA HIS A 165 20.92 9.90 18.18
C HIS A 165 22.06 10.77 18.70
N HIS A 166 22.60 10.46 19.87
CA HIS A 166 23.92 11.00 20.26
C HIS A 166 25.02 10.55 19.29
N TYR A 167 24.84 9.42 18.59
CA TYR A 167 25.86 8.86 17.72
C TYR A 167 25.47 8.82 16.23
N VAL A 168 24.18 8.78 15.92
CA VAL A 168 23.66 8.70 14.54
C VAL A 168 22.76 9.89 14.24
N GLY A 169 22.98 10.57 13.12
CA GLY A 169 22.13 11.69 12.73
C GLY A 169 20.71 11.30 12.32
N LYS A 170 19.88 12.32 12.09
CA LYS A 170 18.47 12.18 11.70
C LYS A 170 18.21 12.57 10.25
N GLU A 171 19.13 13.31 9.65
CA GLU A 171 18.93 13.95 8.35
C GLU A 171 19.60 13.17 7.21
N PRO A 172 19.01 13.17 6.01
CA PRO A 172 19.69 12.61 4.84
C PRO A 172 20.96 13.41 4.54
N SER A 173 22.02 12.72 4.13
CA SER A 173 23.33 13.35 3.89
C SER A 173 23.34 14.37 2.73
N GLY A 174 22.38 14.33 1.80
CA GLY A 174 22.33 15.19 0.60
C GLY A 174 23.45 14.95 -0.43
N PHE A 175 24.50 14.22 -0.06
CA PHE A 175 25.58 13.80 -0.95
C PHE A 175 25.28 12.45 -1.60
N LYS A 176 25.89 12.21 -2.78
CA LYS A 176 25.90 10.88 -3.40
C LYS A 176 26.41 9.87 -2.38
N PHE A 177 25.76 8.70 -2.31
CA PHE A 177 26.06 7.61 -1.38
C PHE A 177 27.56 7.26 -1.35
N ASN A 178 28.29 7.47 -2.44
CA ASN A 178 29.71 7.17 -2.57
C ASN A 178 30.68 8.19 -1.95
N LYS A 179 30.23 9.36 -1.49
CA LYS A 179 31.10 10.36 -0.89
C LYS A 179 31.14 10.20 0.63
N LEU A 180 32.34 9.98 1.17
CA LEU A 180 32.58 10.05 2.60
C LEU A 180 32.62 11.51 3.01
N SER A 181 31.58 11.98 3.69
CA SER A 181 31.51 13.32 4.28
C SER A 181 30.99 13.20 5.70
N LEU A 182 31.80 13.63 6.65
CA LEU A 182 31.34 14.06 7.97
C LEU A 182 31.35 15.59 7.94
N ASP A 183 30.44 16.25 8.65
CA ASP A 183 30.45 17.71 8.76
C ASP A 183 31.80 18.21 9.29
N GLU A 184 32.17 19.45 8.94
CA GLU A 184 33.51 20.02 9.18
C GLU A 184 33.93 20.01 10.66
N GLU A 185 32.97 19.97 11.59
CA GLU A 185 33.21 19.87 13.03
C GLU A 185 33.23 18.43 13.58
N GLY A 186 33.11 17.41 12.73
CA GLY A 186 32.89 16.02 13.17
C GLY A 186 31.45 15.78 13.69
N GLY A 187 30.53 16.68 13.35
CA GLY A 187 29.16 16.74 13.84
C GLY A 187 28.28 15.52 13.52
N TRP A 188 27.22 15.39 14.31
CA TRP A 188 26.32 14.24 14.40
C TRP A 188 25.03 14.42 13.59
N GLU A 189 24.92 15.45 12.75
CA GLU A 189 23.64 15.91 12.21
C GLU A 189 23.12 14.99 11.09
N ASN A 190 24.04 14.51 10.24
CA ASN A 190 23.74 13.64 9.12
C ASN A 190 23.64 12.16 9.51
N TYR A 191 22.54 11.51 9.09
CA TYR A 191 22.35 10.08 9.16
C TYR A 191 23.40 9.40 8.26
N SER A 192 24.17 8.47 8.85
CA SER A 192 25.15 7.67 8.14
C SER A 192 24.91 6.20 8.46
N ASP A 193 24.64 5.42 7.41
CA ASP A 193 24.61 3.95 7.48
C ASP A 193 25.86 3.41 8.19
N GLY A 194 27.01 4.07 7.96
CA GLY A 194 28.29 3.86 8.63
C GLY A 194 28.22 3.87 10.16
N LYS A 195 27.65 4.95 10.70
CA LYS A 195 27.58 5.17 12.15
C LYS A 195 26.57 4.25 12.82
N LEU A 196 25.49 3.90 12.10
CA LEU A 196 24.41 3.08 12.67
C LEU A 196 24.90 1.69 13.10
N TYR A 197 25.63 0.97 12.25
CA TYR A 197 26.10 -0.37 12.61
C TYR A 197 27.15 -0.36 13.74
N CYS A 198 28.01 0.67 13.78
CA CYS A 198 29.00 0.85 14.84
C CYS A 198 28.33 0.97 16.22
N CYS A 199 27.30 1.82 16.29
CA CYS A 199 26.56 2.07 17.52
C CYS A 199 25.70 0.87 17.91
N PHE A 200 25.05 0.26 16.93
CA PHE A 200 24.16 -0.87 17.15
C PHE A 200 24.90 -2.08 17.75
N SER A 201 26.08 -2.42 17.21
CA SER A 201 26.89 -3.53 17.71
C SER A 201 27.32 -3.39 19.19
N HIS A 202 27.50 -2.15 19.66
CA HIS A 202 27.91 -1.87 21.04
C HIS A 202 26.70 -1.77 21.99
N PHE A 203 25.59 -1.16 21.56
CA PHE A 203 24.41 -0.99 22.39
C PHE A 203 23.60 -2.26 22.59
N LEU A 204 23.65 -3.21 21.65
CA LEU A 204 23.07 -4.53 21.85
C LEU A 204 23.82 -5.28 22.95
N GLN A 205 23.21 -5.34 24.13
CA GLN A 205 23.67 -6.05 25.33
C GLN A 205 25.18 -5.86 25.62
N PRO A 206 25.56 -4.83 26.38
CA PRO A 206 26.95 -4.60 26.74
C PRO A 206 27.53 -5.81 27.51
N GLY A 207 28.68 -6.32 27.09
CA GLY A 207 29.41 -7.39 27.80
C GLY A 207 29.08 -8.83 27.39
N VAL A 208 28.16 -9.06 26.45
CA VAL A 208 27.93 -10.41 25.87
C VAL A 208 28.77 -10.66 24.61
N ASN A 209 29.00 -11.93 24.30
CA ASN A 209 29.78 -12.35 23.13
C ASN A 209 28.99 -12.14 21.81
N LYS A 210 29.69 -12.24 20.66
CA LYS A 210 29.09 -12.01 19.33
C LYS A 210 27.91 -12.94 19.02
N ALA A 211 27.99 -14.20 19.44
CA ALA A 211 26.95 -15.19 19.15
C ALA A 211 25.63 -14.85 19.86
N GLU A 212 25.72 -14.47 21.14
CA GLU A 212 24.56 -14.05 21.93
C GLU A 212 23.89 -12.78 21.36
N LYS A 213 24.67 -11.81 20.87
CA LYS A 213 24.13 -10.63 20.17
C LYS A 213 23.38 -11.00 18.89
N PHE A 214 23.91 -11.95 18.13
CA PHE A 214 23.28 -12.43 16.91
C PHE A 214 21.97 -13.17 17.22
N ASP A 215 21.97 -14.06 18.20
CA ASP A 215 20.77 -14.76 18.65
C ASP A 215 19.69 -13.78 19.15
N TYR A 216 20.10 -12.72 19.85
CA TYR A 216 19.20 -11.66 20.29
C TYR A 216 18.49 -10.98 19.13
N VAL A 217 19.24 -10.51 18.12
CA VAL A 217 18.66 -9.87 16.93
C VAL A 217 17.79 -10.86 16.15
N MET A 218 18.23 -12.11 16.02
CA MET A 218 17.45 -13.16 15.34
C MET A 218 16.12 -13.41 16.03
N GLU A 219 16.03 -13.35 17.37
CA GLU A 219 14.75 -13.48 18.07
C GLU A 219 13.83 -12.28 17.80
N PHE A 220 14.36 -11.05 17.73
CA PHE A 220 13.56 -9.88 17.30
C PHE A 220 13.02 -10.08 15.88
N VAL A 221 13.88 -10.47 14.93
CA VAL A 221 13.44 -10.70 13.53
C VAL A 221 12.40 -11.81 13.47
N LYS A 222 12.58 -12.92 14.19
CA LYS A 222 11.58 -14.00 14.28
C LYS A 222 10.26 -13.53 14.87
N LYS A 223 10.27 -12.67 15.88
CA LYS A 223 9.04 -12.08 16.44
C LYS A 223 8.36 -11.16 15.43
N MET A 224 9.11 -10.30 14.74
CA MET A 224 8.58 -9.40 13.71
C MET A 224 8.00 -10.15 12.51
N THR A 225 8.52 -11.33 12.18
CA THR A 225 8.01 -12.16 11.07
C THR A 225 6.91 -13.13 11.52
N GLY A 226 6.50 -13.10 12.80
CA GLY A 226 5.51 -14.02 13.36
C GLY A 226 5.98 -15.49 13.35
N ARG A 227 7.29 -15.70 13.48
CA ARG A 227 8.00 -16.99 13.48
C ARG A 227 7.95 -17.75 12.14
N GLU A 228 7.73 -17.03 11.04
CA GLU A 228 7.96 -17.52 9.67
C GLU A 228 9.47 -17.64 9.38
N TYR A 229 9.83 -18.04 8.15
CA TYR A 229 11.23 -18.29 7.77
C TYR A 229 12.15 -17.09 8.04
N VAL A 230 13.16 -17.32 8.88
CA VAL A 230 14.31 -16.45 9.12
C VAL A 230 15.54 -17.34 9.17
N GLY A 231 16.43 -17.18 8.19
CA GLY A 231 17.65 -17.96 8.01
C GLY A 231 18.91 -17.11 8.09
N PHE A 232 20.04 -17.72 7.76
CA PHE A 232 21.34 -17.06 7.71
C PHE A 232 22.24 -17.71 6.67
N SER A 233 22.85 -16.90 5.79
CA SER A 233 23.79 -17.38 4.77
C SER A 233 25.23 -17.12 5.18
N ASN A 234 25.88 -18.15 5.73
CA ASN A 234 27.32 -18.06 6.02
C ASN A 234 28.14 -17.78 4.74
N ALA A 235 27.70 -18.27 3.58
CA ALA A 235 28.41 -18.06 2.32
C ALA A 235 28.34 -16.59 1.85
N THR A 236 27.19 -15.92 2.01
CA THR A 236 27.09 -14.48 1.76
C THR A 236 27.90 -13.68 2.77
N PHE A 237 27.84 -14.05 4.05
CA PHE A 237 28.62 -13.42 5.12
C PHE A 237 30.13 -13.43 4.82
N GLN A 238 30.71 -14.58 4.49
CA GLN A 238 32.13 -14.68 4.14
C GLN A 238 32.45 -13.87 2.88
N SER A 239 31.59 -13.97 1.86
CA SER A 239 31.76 -13.24 0.60
C SER A 239 31.74 -11.73 0.80
N GLU A 240 30.85 -11.20 1.63
CA GLU A 240 30.78 -9.76 1.95
C GLU A 240 31.96 -9.30 2.80
N LYS A 241 32.39 -10.13 3.75
CA LYS A 241 33.53 -9.83 4.60
C LYS A 241 34.83 -9.73 3.80
N GLU A 242 35.01 -10.61 2.81
CA GLU A 242 36.17 -10.62 1.91
C GLU A 242 36.18 -9.44 0.93
N THR A 243 35.02 -8.99 0.43
CA THR A 243 34.92 -7.87 -0.54
C THR A 243 34.52 -6.54 0.10
N GLY A 244 34.51 -6.48 1.43
CA GLY A 244 33.99 -5.39 2.24
C GLY A 244 34.93 -4.19 2.43
N ASP A 245 35.94 -4.00 1.59
CA ASP A 245 37.02 -2.99 1.74
C ASP A 245 36.50 -1.59 2.08
N ARG A 246 35.41 -1.19 1.43
CA ARG A 246 34.78 0.11 1.67
C ARG A 246 34.23 0.24 3.10
N ASN A 247 33.63 -0.83 3.64
CA ASN A 247 33.12 -0.83 5.00
C ASN A 247 34.26 -0.78 6.02
N TYR A 248 35.39 -1.45 5.75
CA TYR A 248 36.60 -1.32 6.57
C TYR A 248 37.14 0.12 6.54
N ALA A 249 37.22 0.75 5.37
CA ALA A 249 37.66 2.15 5.26
C ALA A 249 36.76 3.10 6.06
N ILE A 250 35.44 2.92 5.99
CA ILE A 250 34.47 3.66 6.82
C ILE A 250 34.73 3.40 8.31
N GLY A 251 34.89 2.13 8.71
CA GLY A 251 35.15 1.76 10.10
C GLY A 251 36.41 2.43 10.66
N TYR A 252 37.51 2.42 9.91
CA TYR A 252 38.74 3.12 10.33
C TYR A 252 38.55 4.63 10.43
N TYR A 253 37.85 5.24 9.46
CA TYR A 253 37.58 6.68 9.48
C TYR A 253 36.71 7.09 10.67
N LEU A 254 35.67 6.31 10.98
CA LEU A 254 34.82 6.52 12.15
C LEU A 254 35.59 6.30 13.47
N LYS A 255 36.55 5.38 13.49
CA LYS A 255 37.41 5.11 14.65
C LYS A 255 38.33 6.29 14.94
N GLU A 256 38.94 6.86 13.91
CA GLU A 256 39.77 8.08 14.03
C GLU A 256 38.97 9.26 14.58
N LYS A 257 37.72 9.42 14.11
CA LYS A 257 36.82 10.50 14.54
C LYS A 257 36.09 10.22 15.86
N LYS A 258 36.44 9.14 16.57
CA LYS A 258 35.82 8.75 17.86
C LYS A 258 34.29 8.63 17.79
N CYS A 259 33.75 8.15 16.66
CA CYS A 259 32.31 7.93 16.50
C CYS A 259 31.84 6.64 17.18
N PHE A 260 32.75 5.80 17.66
CA PHE A 260 32.44 4.58 18.39
C PHE A 260 32.22 4.88 19.89
N PRO A 261 31.26 4.21 20.55
CA PRO A 261 31.16 4.25 22.00
C PRO A 261 32.46 3.81 22.69
N GLU A 262 32.71 4.29 23.91
CA GLU A 262 33.90 3.93 24.67
C GLU A 262 33.99 2.41 24.88
N GLY A 263 35.15 1.83 24.56
CA GLY A 263 35.38 0.39 24.68
C GLY A 263 34.82 -0.47 23.54
N ALA A 264 34.21 0.12 22.50
CA ALA A 264 33.79 -0.63 21.32
C ALA A 264 34.99 -1.02 20.42
N ASP A 265 35.04 -2.28 19.99
CA ASP A 265 35.97 -2.73 18.96
C ASP A 265 35.36 -2.58 17.56
N MET A 266 36.11 -1.96 16.65
CA MET A 266 35.65 -1.65 15.29
C MET A 266 35.54 -2.90 14.42
N ILE A 267 36.47 -3.86 14.57
CA ILE A 267 36.47 -5.08 13.76
C ILE A 267 35.29 -5.97 14.18
N ASP A 268 35.04 -6.07 15.48
CA ASP A 268 33.89 -6.79 16.02
C ASP A 268 32.57 -6.18 15.56
N ALA A 269 32.47 -4.85 15.51
CA ALA A 269 31.30 -4.14 15.00
C ALA A 269 31.05 -4.42 13.51
N LEU A 270 32.10 -4.40 12.69
CA LEU A 270 32.01 -4.71 11.26
C LEU A 270 31.66 -6.17 11.00
N ASP A 271 32.27 -7.11 11.74
CA ASP A 271 31.94 -8.53 11.65
C ASP A 271 30.46 -8.76 11.95
N PHE A 272 29.95 -8.15 13.02
CA PHE A 272 28.54 -8.25 13.39
C PHE A 272 27.62 -7.65 12.31
N TYR A 273 28.00 -6.49 11.75
CA TYR A 273 27.28 -5.88 10.62
C TYR A 273 27.16 -6.82 9.42
N PHE A 274 28.26 -7.46 9.01
CA PHE A 274 28.23 -8.43 7.90
C PHE A 274 27.34 -9.63 8.22
N GLN A 275 27.27 -10.08 9.48
CA GLN A 275 26.36 -11.14 9.87
C GLN A 275 24.89 -10.73 9.70
N LEU A 276 24.53 -9.51 10.08
CA LEU A 276 23.17 -9.00 9.97
C LEU A 276 22.73 -8.82 8.51
N CYS A 277 23.61 -8.34 7.62
CA CYS A 277 23.35 -8.24 6.18
C CYS A 277 23.08 -9.62 5.52
N ALA A 278 23.66 -10.68 6.08
CA ALA A 278 23.54 -12.05 5.59
C ALA A 278 22.34 -12.83 6.18
N ILE A 279 21.48 -12.20 6.98
CA ILE A 279 20.19 -12.79 7.41
C ILE A 279 19.32 -13.05 6.19
N GLU A 280 18.72 -14.22 6.12
CA GLU A 280 17.82 -14.62 5.02
C GLU A 280 16.35 -14.54 5.40
N VAL A 281 15.53 -14.07 4.48
CA VAL A 281 14.07 -14.08 4.57
C VAL A 281 13.48 -14.55 3.25
N THR A 282 12.17 -14.81 3.24
CA THR A 282 11.38 -14.94 2.01
C THR A 282 10.55 -13.67 1.82
N CYS A 283 9.89 -13.50 0.67
CA CYS A 283 8.94 -12.38 0.52
C CYS A 283 7.81 -12.50 1.55
N GLU A 284 7.35 -13.72 1.83
CA GLU A 284 6.26 -13.97 2.78
C GLU A 284 6.62 -13.56 4.21
N SER A 285 7.82 -13.91 4.70
CA SER A 285 8.24 -13.47 6.05
C SER A 285 8.59 -11.98 6.07
N GLY A 286 9.19 -11.46 5.00
CA GLY A 286 9.51 -10.05 4.83
C GLY A 286 8.30 -9.11 4.85
N SER A 287 7.16 -9.53 4.28
CA SER A 287 5.93 -8.72 4.27
C SER A 287 5.31 -8.59 5.66
N ILE A 288 5.38 -9.64 6.49
CA ILE A 288 4.92 -9.62 7.89
C ILE A 288 5.81 -8.70 8.72
N MET A 289 7.13 -8.74 8.48
CA MET A 289 8.07 -7.85 9.13
C MET A 289 7.79 -6.37 8.81
N ALA A 290 7.53 -6.05 7.54
CA ALA A 290 7.07 -4.72 7.15
C ALA A 290 5.71 -4.36 7.80
N ALA A 291 4.80 -5.32 7.89
CA ALA A 291 3.48 -5.10 8.48
C ALA A 291 3.53 -4.90 10.01
N THR A 292 4.52 -5.49 10.68
CA THR A 292 4.82 -5.21 12.10
C THR A 292 5.20 -3.74 12.29
N LEU A 293 5.98 -3.15 11.36
CA LEU A 293 6.25 -1.72 11.36
C LEU A 293 4.99 -0.91 11.01
N ALA A 294 4.19 -1.36 10.04
CA ALA A 294 2.91 -0.71 9.70
C ALA A 294 1.94 -0.65 10.89
N ASN A 295 1.98 -1.67 11.76
CA ASN A 295 1.10 -1.87 12.90
C ASN A 295 1.69 -1.35 14.22
N GLY A 296 2.56 -0.33 14.17
CA GLY A 296 3.08 0.32 15.37
C GLY A 296 3.94 -0.59 16.26
N GLY A 297 4.57 -1.62 15.69
CA GLY A 297 5.47 -2.55 16.38
C GLY A 297 4.78 -3.80 16.91
N ILE A 298 3.50 -4.02 16.60
CA ILE A 298 2.74 -5.21 16.97
C ILE A 298 2.70 -6.17 15.78
N CYS A 299 3.17 -7.40 15.94
CA CYS A 299 3.14 -8.37 14.84
C CYS A 299 1.69 -8.71 14.48
N PRO A 300 1.27 -8.52 13.20
CA PRO A 300 -0.14 -8.60 12.82
C PRO A 300 -0.72 -10.00 12.97
N ILE A 301 0.11 -11.05 12.81
CA ILE A 301 -0.34 -12.45 12.85
C ILE A 301 -0.17 -13.12 14.22
N THR A 302 0.41 -12.44 15.22
CA THR A 302 0.54 -12.99 16.58
C THR A 302 -0.07 -12.10 17.64
N GLY A 303 -0.19 -10.79 17.39
CA GLY A 303 -0.59 -9.79 18.39
C GLY A 303 0.50 -9.46 19.42
N GLU A 304 1.72 -10.01 19.28
CA GLU A 304 2.84 -9.70 20.16
C GLU A 304 3.37 -8.29 19.87
N ARG A 305 3.54 -7.47 20.92
CA ARG A 305 4.26 -6.20 20.82
C ARG A 305 5.76 -6.49 20.77
N VAL A 306 6.36 -6.30 19.60
CA VAL A 306 7.79 -6.57 19.35
C VAL A 306 8.65 -5.33 19.51
N LEU A 307 8.12 -4.16 19.12
CA LEU A 307 8.85 -2.88 19.18
C LEU A 307 8.03 -1.80 19.89
N SER A 308 8.71 -0.78 20.41
CA SER A 308 8.05 0.42 20.93
C SER A 308 7.50 1.26 19.79
N THR A 309 6.40 1.97 20.03
CA THR A 309 5.79 2.86 19.04
C THR A 309 6.71 4.00 18.64
N GLU A 310 7.55 4.47 19.57
CA GLU A 310 8.59 5.47 19.33
C GLU A 310 9.63 4.98 18.32
N ALA A 311 10.17 3.78 18.53
CA ALA A 311 11.13 3.17 17.61
C ALA A 311 10.56 3.06 16.21
N VAL A 312 9.34 2.51 16.10
CA VAL A 312 8.66 2.33 14.81
C VAL A 312 8.45 3.65 14.09
N ARG A 313 7.94 4.68 14.79
CA ARG A 313 7.73 6.01 14.20
C ARG A 313 9.02 6.56 13.62
N ASN A 314 10.09 6.54 14.40
CA ASN A 314 11.36 7.10 13.96
C ASN A 314 11.97 6.30 12.80
N THR A 315 11.86 4.96 12.84
CA THR A 315 12.31 4.08 11.76
C THR A 315 11.59 4.41 10.46
N LEU A 316 10.26 4.59 10.50
CA LEU A 316 9.47 4.94 9.32
C LEU A 316 9.83 6.33 8.78
N SER A 317 10.10 7.30 9.65
CA SER A 317 10.58 8.62 9.24
C SER A 317 11.92 8.53 8.51
N LEU A 318 12.89 7.77 9.02
CA LEU A 318 14.19 7.58 8.37
C LEU A 318 14.09 6.75 7.08
N MET A 319 13.22 5.74 7.04
CA MET A 319 12.94 4.98 5.81
C MET A 319 12.35 5.88 4.72
N HIS A 320 11.53 6.86 5.08
CA HIS A 320 10.97 7.81 4.13
C HIS A 320 12.05 8.71 3.50
N SER A 321 12.96 9.27 4.29
CA SER A 321 13.97 10.23 3.79
C SER A 321 15.28 9.60 3.31
N CYS A 322 15.66 8.44 3.84
CA CYS A 322 17.00 7.85 3.69
C CYS A 322 16.98 6.39 3.18
N GLY A 323 15.82 5.87 2.79
CA GLY A 323 15.63 4.43 2.60
C GLY A 323 16.11 3.82 1.27
N MET A 324 16.14 4.59 0.19
CA MET A 324 16.30 4.12 -1.19
C MET A 324 17.61 4.62 -1.85
N TYR A 325 18.70 4.71 -1.07
CA TYR A 325 20.00 5.25 -1.51
C TYR A 325 19.85 6.67 -2.08
N ASP A 326 20.59 7.03 -3.13
CA ASP A 326 20.48 8.36 -3.78
C ASP A 326 19.08 8.62 -4.37
N TYR A 327 18.27 7.57 -4.56
CA TYR A 327 16.90 7.68 -5.05
C TYR A 327 15.89 8.06 -3.94
N SER A 328 16.30 8.14 -2.67
CA SER A 328 15.39 8.38 -1.53
C SER A 328 14.53 9.64 -1.69
N GLY A 329 15.13 10.76 -2.13
CA GLY A 329 14.37 12.00 -2.35
C GLY A 329 13.33 11.89 -3.46
N GLN A 330 13.67 11.24 -4.58
CA GLN A 330 12.73 11.02 -5.69
C GLN A 330 11.65 10.00 -5.32
N PHE A 331 12.00 8.95 -4.58
CA PHE A 331 11.05 7.97 -4.07
C PHE A 331 10.07 8.60 -3.09
N ALA A 332 10.55 9.42 -2.15
CA ALA A 332 9.70 10.15 -1.21
C ALA A 332 8.77 11.14 -1.92
N PHE A 333 9.18 11.72 -3.04
CA PHE A 333 8.37 12.66 -3.82
C PHE A 333 7.33 11.98 -4.71
N HIS A 334 7.70 10.89 -5.41
CA HIS A 334 6.81 10.23 -6.36
C HIS A 334 5.97 9.11 -5.75
N VAL A 335 6.55 8.35 -4.82
CA VAL A 335 5.89 7.22 -4.14
C VAL A 335 5.39 7.62 -2.75
N GLY A 336 6.19 8.39 -2.01
CA GLY A 336 5.77 8.94 -0.73
C GLY A 336 5.53 7.91 0.36
N LEU A 337 6.08 6.71 0.25
CA LEU A 337 5.95 5.65 1.25
C LEU A 337 7.31 5.37 1.92
N PRO A 338 7.36 5.03 3.23
CA PRO A 338 8.56 4.51 3.85
C PRO A 338 9.00 3.19 3.20
N ALA A 339 10.23 3.14 2.68
CA ALA A 339 10.78 1.93 2.09
C ALA A 339 12.26 1.77 2.42
N LYS A 340 12.78 0.54 2.32
CA LYS A 340 14.22 0.28 2.32
C LYS A 340 14.56 -0.71 1.24
N SER A 341 15.56 -0.37 0.43
CA SER A 341 16.10 -1.24 -0.60
C SER A 341 17.36 -1.96 -0.14
N GLY A 342 17.53 -3.18 -0.64
CA GLY A 342 18.68 -4.05 -0.46
C GLY A 342 19.28 -4.46 -1.80
N VAL A 343 20.61 -4.56 -1.85
CA VAL A 343 21.37 -4.89 -3.07
C VAL A 343 21.16 -6.32 -3.56
N SER A 344 20.51 -7.16 -2.75
CA SER A 344 19.95 -8.46 -3.14
C SER A 344 18.73 -8.36 -4.05
N GLY A 345 18.24 -7.15 -4.31
CA GLY A 345 17.02 -6.92 -5.08
C GLY A 345 15.75 -6.83 -4.22
N ALA A 346 15.90 -6.79 -2.90
CA ALA A 346 14.78 -6.69 -1.95
C ALA A 346 14.34 -5.23 -1.79
N VAL A 347 13.02 -5.02 -1.67
CA VAL A 347 12.42 -3.74 -1.31
C VAL A 347 11.39 -4.00 -0.21
N LEU A 348 11.72 -3.55 1.00
CA LEU A 348 10.86 -3.56 2.17
C LEU A 348 10.02 -2.27 2.17
N LEU A 349 8.73 -2.36 1.87
CA LEU A 349 7.82 -1.22 1.76
C LEU A 349 6.79 -1.24 2.88
N VAL A 350 6.53 -0.09 3.50
CA VAL A 350 5.53 0.04 4.56
C VAL A 350 4.46 1.05 4.15
N VAL A 351 3.19 0.67 4.26
CA VAL A 351 2.05 1.57 4.22
C VAL A 351 1.50 1.69 5.65
N PRO A 352 1.86 2.76 6.39
CA PRO A 352 1.53 2.88 7.80
C PRO A 352 0.04 2.71 8.08
N ASN A 353 -0.30 1.94 9.11
CA ASN A 353 -1.68 1.58 9.50
C ASN A 353 -2.48 0.78 8.46
N VAL A 354 -1.86 0.29 7.38
CA VAL A 354 -2.55 -0.50 6.34
C VAL A 354 -1.89 -1.84 6.13
N MET A 355 -0.64 -1.86 5.64
CA MET A 355 0.05 -3.10 5.27
C MET A 355 1.56 -2.93 5.16
N GLY A 356 2.25 -4.06 5.22
CA GLY A 356 3.63 -4.20 4.78
C GLY A 356 3.71 -4.99 3.48
N VAL A 357 4.68 -4.64 2.64
CA VAL A 357 4.94 -5.30 1.35
C VAL A 357 6.44 -5.62 1.25
N MET A 358 6.75 -6.82 0.75
CA MET A 358 8.11 -7.20 0.38
C MET A 358 8.11 -7.57 -1.10
N CYS A 359 8.87 -6.81 -1.89
CA CYS A 359 9.16 -7.11 -3.28
C CYS A 359 10.59 -7.63 -3.40
N TRP A 360 10.82 -8.60 -4.27
CA TRP A 360 12.16 -9.13 -4.50
C TRP A 360 12.39 -9.45 -5.97
N SER A 361 13.32 -8.72 -6.59
CA SER A 361 13.91 -9.04 -7.90
C SER A 361 15.40 -8.74 -7.90
N PRO A 362 16.27 -9.74 -8.13
CA PRO A 362 17.73 -9.58 -8.11
C PRO A 362 18.30 -8.48 -9.03
N PRO A 363 17.74 -8.18 -10.22
CA PRO A 363 18.22 -7.07 -11.05
C PRO A 363 18.01 -5.71 -10.39
N VAL A 364 19.12 -5.00 -10.14
CA VAL A 364 19.13 -3.66 -9.57
C VAL A 364 19.52 -2.61 -10.61
N ASP A 365 19.07 -1.38 -10.40
CA ASP A 365 19.42 -0.20 -11.18
C ASP A 365 20.86 0.28 -10.87
N LYS A 366 21.26 1.40 -11.47
CA LYS A 366 22.60 1.99 -11.29
C LYS A 366 22.86 2.50 -9.87
N VAL A 367 21.81 2.70 -9.07
CA VAL A 367 21.87 3.23 -7.70
C VAL A 367 21.79 2.10 -6.66
N GLY A 368 21.43 0.89 -7.09
CA GLY A 368 21.36 -0.31 -6.26
C GLY A 368 19.94 -0.68 -5.81
N ASN A 369 18.90 -0.12 -6.43
CA ASN A 369 17.51 -0.44 -6.14
C ASN A 369 16.94 -1.47 -7.12
N SER A 370 16.04 -2.34 -6.65
CA SER A 370 15.35 -3.30 -7.53
C SER A 370 14.49 -2.59 -8.57
N VAL A 371 14.71 -2.89 -9.85
CA VAL A 371 13.99 -2.26 -10.97
C VAL A 371 12.50 -2.58 -10.89
N ARG A 372 12.17 -3.87 -10.84
CA ARG A 372 10.77 -4.33 -10.72
C ARG A 372 10.14 -3.87 -9.39
N GLY A 373 10.93 -3.86 -8.32
CA GLY A 373 10.50 -3.36 -7.01
C GLY A 373 10.04 -1.90 -7.04
N ILE A 374 10.83 -1.00 -7.64
CA ILE A 374 10.46 0.41 -7.79
C ILE A 374 9.22 0.57 -8.68
N HIS A 375 9.20 -0.10 -9.83
CA HIS A 375 8.07 -0.04 -10.75
C HIS A 375 6.76 -0.47 -10.07
N PHE A 376 6.79 -1.57 -9.32
CA PHE A 376 5.65 -2.02 -8.51
C PHE A 376 5.17 -0.94 -7.53
N CYS A 377 6.09 -0.28 -6.83
CA CYS A 377 5.75 0.78 -5.87
C CYS A 377 5.11 2.01 -6.54
N GLN A 378 5.58 2.39 -7.73
CA GLN A 378 5.03 3.51 -8.50
C GLN A 378 3.61 3.21 -8.98
N GLU A 379 3.39 2.01 -9.55
CA GLU A 379 2.06 1.57 -9.98
C GLU A 379 1.07 1.40 -8.81
N LEU A 380 1.57 0.99 -7.64
CA LEU A 380 0.75 0.88 -6.43
C LEU A 380 0.15 2.24 -6.05
N VAL A 381 0.95 3.31 -6.03
CA VAL A 381 0.49 4.64 -5.63
C VAL A 381 -0.19 5.42 -6.75
N SER A 382 -0.03 5.01 -8.01
CA SER A 382 -0.76 5.58 -9.14
C SER A 382 -2.23 5.13 -9.11
N LEU A 383 -2.48 3.89 -8.70
CA LEU A 383 -3.81 3.30 -8.58
C LEU A 383 -4.47 3.56 -7.23
N PHE A 384 -3.72 3.54 -6.12
CA PHE A 384 -4.27 3.69 -4.77
C PHE A 384 -3.85 4.99 -4.08
N ASN A 385 -4.71 5.50 -3.19
CA ASN A 385 -4.43 6.68 -2.36
C ASN A 385 -3.53 6.38 -1.14
N PHE A 386 -2.41 5.69 -1.38
CA PHE A 386 -1.46 5.31 -0.35
C PHE A 386 -0.30 6.28 -0.16
N HIS A 387 -0.08 7.21 -1.09
CA HIS A 387 0.95 8.22 -0.93
C HIS A 387 0.73 8.98 0.40
N ASN A 388 1.78 9.20 1.20
CA ASN A 388 1.64 9.75 2.55
C ASN A 388 0.98 11.15 2.59
N TYR A 389 1.04 11.88 1.47
CA TYR A 389 0.43 13.20 1.29
C TYR A 389 -0.83 13.20 0.38
N ASP A 390 -1.37 12.03 0.03
CA ASP A 390 -2.64 11.95 -0.71
C ASP A 390 -3.84 12.31 0.18
N ASN A 391 -4.90 12.82 -0.45
CA ASN A 391 -6.13 13.18 0.24
C ASN A 391 -7.07 11.98 0.40
N LEU A 392 -7.55 11.73 1.61
CA LEU A 392 -8.47 10.62 1.91
C LEU A 392 -9.95 10.96 1.62
N ARG A 393 -10.31 12.23 1.40
CA ARG A 393 -11.70 12.68 1.19
C ARG A 393 -12.00 13.03 -0.26
N HIS A 394 -11.07 13.68 -0.93
CA HIS A 394 -11.25 14.22 -2.28
C HIS A 394 -10.19 13.66 -3.21
N PHE A 395 -10.54 12.56 -3.90
CA PHE A 395 -9.69 11.94 -4.92
C PHE A 395 -10.55 11.55 -6.12
N LEU A 396 -10.12 11.91 -7.33
CA LEU A 396 -10.96 11.82 -8.53
C LEU A 396 -10.78 10.54 -9.35
N LYS A 397 -9.66 9.82 -9.17
CA LYS A 397 -9.30 8.65 -10.01
C LYS A 397 -8.67 7.47 -9.25
N LYS A 398 -8.05 7.72 -8.10
CA LYS A 398 -7.43 6.67 -7.29
C LYS A 398 -8.48 5.90 -6.49
N GLN A 399 -8.17 4.67 -6.12
CA GLN A 399 -9.02 3.83 -5.29
C GLN A 399 -8.54 3.87 -3.84
N ASP A 400 -9.48 3.78 -2.89
CA ASP A 400 -9.17 3.58 -1.48
C ASP A 400 -9.66 2.21 -1.02
N PRO A 401 -8.78 1.20 -0.91
CA PRO A 401 -9.17 -0.15 -0.54
C PRO A 401 -9.59 -0.27 0.93
N ARG A 402 -9.48 0.81 1.73
CA ARG A 402 -9.98 0.86 3.10
C ARG A 402 -11.49 1.05 3.18
N ARG A 403 -12.13 1.40 2.06
CA ARG A 403 -13.56 1.66 1.97
C ARG A 403 -14.25 0.58 1.15
N LEU A 404 -15.52 0.33 1.47
CA LEU A 404 -16.38 -0.52 0.67
C LEU A 404 -16.80 0.24 -0.59
N SER A 405 -16.62 -0.36 -1.76
CA SER A 405 -16.92 0.22 -3.07
C SER A 405 -18.37 0.73 -3.17
N ASP A 406 -19.33 -0.06 -2.70
CA ASP A 406 -20.75 0.30 -2.71
C ASP A 406 -21.12 1.36 -1.66
N ASP A 407 -20.42 1.40 -0.53
CA ASP A 407 -20.77 2.28 0.59
C ASP A 407 -20.46 3.75 0.25
N ASP A 408 -19.33 4.02 -0.42
CA ASP A 408 -18.99 5.39 -0.84
C ASP A 408 -19.95 5.91 -1.92
N ARG A 409 -20.32 5.06 -2.89
CA ARG A 409 -21.30 5.44 -3.92
C ARG A 409 -22.68 5.64 -3.31
N ASN A 410 -23.17 4.71 -2.51
CA ASN A 410 -24.49 4.79 -1.89
C ASN A 410 -24.57 5.96 -0.90
N LYS A 411 -23.53 6.21 -0.09
CA LYS A 411 -23.48 7.40 0.78
C LYS A 411 -23.49 8.68 -0.03
N SER A 412 -22.74 8.75 -1.13
CA SER A 412 -22.73 9.93 -2.01
C SER A 412 -24.10 10.16 -2.62
N VAL A 413 -24.75 9.11 -3.12
CA VAL A 413 -26.13 9.15 -3.64
C VAL A 413 -27.09 9.61 -2.55
N VAL A 414 -27.07 8.99 -1.36
CA VAL A 414 -27.98 9.34 -0.25
C VAL A 414 -27.77 10.79 0.20
N ASN A 415 -26.52 11.24 0.34
CA ASN A 415 -26.22 12.63 0.71
C ASN A 415 -26.70 13.62 -0.35
N LEU A 416 -26.56 13.27 -1.63
CA LEU A 416 -27.01 14.07 -2.75
C LEU A 416 -28.56 14.15 -2.78
N MET A 417 -29.24 13.02 -2.61
CA MET A 417 -30.70 12.96 -2.54
C MET A 417 -31.26 13.69 -1.33
N PHE A 418 -30.61 13.57 -0.17
CA PHE A 418 -31.02 14.28 1.04
C PHE A 418 -30.87 15.80 0.90
N ALA A 419 -29.79 16.27 0.26
CA ALA A 419 -29.61 17.68 -0.06
C ALA A 419 -30.71 18.18 -1.03
N ALA A 420 -31.08 17.37 -2.03
CA ALA A 420 -32.18 17.69 -2.93
C ALA A 420 -33.55 17.71 -2.23
N HIS A 421 -33.82 16.75 -1.34
CA HIS A 421 -35.06 16.67 -0.56
C HIS A 421 -35.22 17.83 0.43
N SER A 422 -34.13 18.24 1.09
CA SER A 422 -34.14 19.33 2.08
C SER A 422 -34.10 20.74 1.46
N GLY A 423 -33.88 20.86 0.15
CA GLY A 423 -33.72 22.14 -0.52
C GLY A 423 -32.36 22.81 -0.29
N ASP A 424 -31.34 22.10 0.21
CA ASP A 424 -30.02 22.69 0.52
C ASP A 424 -29.16 22.87 -0.75
N VAL A 425 -29.38 23.99 -1.43
CA VAL A 425 -28.58 24.41 -2.60
C VAL A 425 -27.10 24.59 -2.24
N SER A 426 -26.76 24.94 -0.99
CA SER A 426 -25.38 25.14 -0.57
C SER A 426 -24.62 23.82 -0.49
N ALA A 427 -25.26 22.75 -0.01
CA ALA A 427 -24.72 21.39 -0.08
C ALA A 427 -24.55 20.93 -1.54
N LEU A 428 -25.54 21.13 -2.39
CA LEU A 428 -25.45 20.75 -3.81
C LEU A 428 -24.35 21.51 -4.55
N ARG A 429 -24.18 22.81 -4.27
CA ARG A 429 -23.04 23.59 -4.79
C ARG A 429 -21.70 23.02 -4.36
N ARG A 430 -21.56 22.61 -3.09
CA ARG A 430 -20.34 21.95 -2.61
C ARG A 430 -20.09 20.61 -3.31
N PHE A 431 -21.12 19.81 -3.53
CA PHE A 431 -20.99 18.53 -4.25
C PHE A 431 -20.60 18.74 -5.71
N ALA A 432 -21.25 19.68 -6.41
CA ALA A 432 -20.90 20.04 -7.77
C ALA A 432 -19.45 20.57 -7.90
N LEU A 433 -19.01 21.40 -6.95
CA LEU A 433 -17.62 21.89 -6.89
C LEU A 433 -16.60 20.79 -6.59
N SER A 434 -17.01 19.70 -5.92
CA SER A 434 -16.17 18.53 -5.69
C SER A 434 -16.10 17.55 -6.88
N SER A 435 -16.68 17.93 -8.04
CA SER A 435 -16.83 17.09 -9.23
C SER A 435 -17.58 15.78 -8.97
N MET A 436 -18.52 15.79 -8.03
CA MET A 436 -19.44 14.68 -7.83
C MET A 436 -20.35 14.56 -9.04
N ASP A 437 -20.58 13.33 -9.50
CA ASP A 437 -21.54 13.07 -10.56
C ASP A 437 -22.97 13.37 -10.05
N MET A 438 -23.64 14.33 -10.69
CA MET A 438 -24.97 14.78 -10.31
C MET A 438 -26.08 13.94 -10.99
N ASP A 439 -25.72 13.07 -11.93
CA ASP A 439 -26.63 12.13 -12.61
C ASP A 439 -26.76 10.79 -11.87
N LEU A 440 -26.20 10.69 -10.67
CA LEU A 440 -26.28 9.50 -9.82
C LEU A 440 -27.73 9.15 -9.49
N LYS A 441 -28.04 7.85 -9.56
CA LYS A 441 -29.39 7.30 -9.35
C LYS A 441 -29.47 6.53 -8.03
N ASP A 442 -30.61 6.64 -7.35
CA ASP A 442 -30.93 5.83 -6.16
C ASP A 442 -31.42 4.42 -6.54
N TYR A 443 -31.83 3.65 -5.53
CA TYR A 443 -32.35 2.28 -5.73
C TYR A 443 -33.64 2.25 -6.55
N ASP A 444 -34.40 3.34 -6.62
CA ASP A 444 -35.61 3.50 -7.42
C ASP A 444 -35.32 4.12 -8.81
N SER A 445 -34.03 4.18 -9.19
CA SER A 445 -33.55 4.80 -10.43
C SER A 445 -33.83 6.30 -10.55
N ARG A 446 -34.15 6.99 -9.45
CA ARG A 446 -34.42 8.43 -9.42
C ARG A 446 -33.12 9.21 -9.35
N THR A 447 -33.07 10.32 -10.09
CA THR A 447 -31.99 11.32 -10.00
C THR A 447 -32.34 12.39 -8.95
N PRO A 448 -31.38 13.23 -8.51
CA PRO A 448 -31.67 14.32 -7.57
C PRO A 448 -32.73 15.29 -8.10
N LEU A 449 -32.87 15.38 -9.44
CA LEU A 449 -33.87 16.19 -10.10
C LEU A 449 -35.29 15.65 -9.88
N HIS A 450 -35.49 14.32 -9.85
CA HIS A 450 -36.80 13.73 -9.51
C HIS A 450 -37.20 14.09 -8.07
N VAL A 451 -36.26 13.94 -7.13
CA VAL A 451 -36.50 14.24 -5.72
C VAL A 451 -36.80 15.73 -5.51
N ALA A 452 -36.03 16.62 -6.14
CA ALA A 452 -36.26 18.06 -6.05
C ALA A 452 -37.59 18.49 -6.69
N ALA A 453 -37.97 17.86 -7.80
CA ALA A 453 -39.23 18.13 -8.51
C ALA A 453 -40.46 17.65 -7.72
N ALA A 454 -40.35 16.51 -7.03
CA ALA A 454 -41.40 15.97 -6.16
C ALA A 454 -41.64 16.82 -4.90
N GLU A 455 -40.60 17.43 -4.33
CA GLU A 455 -40.71 18.28 -3.12
C GLU A 455 -41.03 19.75 -3.43
N GLY A 456 -40.85 20.18 -4.69
CA GLY A 456 -41.17 21.54 -5.12
C GLY A 456 -40.03 22.56 -4.95
N HIS A 457 -38.78 22.12 -4.82
CA HIS A 457 -37.64 23.03 -4.56
C HIS A 457 -37.12 23.70 -5.83
N MET A 458 -37.69 24.86 -6.15
CA MET A 458 -37.37 25.67 -7.33
C MET A 458 -35.87 25.93 -7.52
N ASP A 459 -35.19 26.42 -6.47
CA ASP A 459 -33.79 26.81 -6.54
C ASP A 459 -32.86 25.62 -6.80
N VAL A 460 -33.23 24.44 -6.28
CA VAL A 460 -32.49 23.19 -6.51
C VAL A 460 -32.66 22.72 -7.94
N VAL A 461 -33.89 22.73 -8.47
CA VAL A 461 -34.18 22.34 -9.86
C VAL A 461 -33.43 23.24 -10.84
N LEU A 462 -33.49 24.57 -10.64
CA LEU A 462 -32.75 25.53 -11.47
C LEU A 462 -31.24 25.29 -11.38
N PHE A 463 -30.70 25.04 -10.19
CA PHE A 463 -29.28 24.72 -10.02
C PHE A 463 -28.87 23.45 -10.78
N LEU A 464 -29.63 22.36 -10.63
CA LEU A 464 -29.34 21.07 -11.27
C LEU A 464 -29.43 21.15 -12.80
N MET A 465 -30.40 21.89 -13.33
CA MET A 465 -30.60 22.04 -14.78
C MET A 465 -29.61 23.02 -15.40
N GLN A 466 -29.52 24.25 -14.87
CA GLN A 466 -28.72 25.31 -15.48
C GLN A 466 -27.22 25.16 -15.18
N SER A 467 -26.86 24.80 -13.95
CA SER A 467 -25.46 24.74 -13.52
C SER A 467 -24.86 23.35 -13.72
N CYS A 468 -25.60 22.29 -13.38
CA CYS A 468 -25.09 20.91 -13.45
C CYS A 468 -25.46 20.16 -14.74
N LYS A 469 -26.40 20.68 -15.55
CA LYS A 469 -26.86 20.05 -16.81
C LYS A 469 -27.32 18.60 -16.66
N VAL A 470 -27.98 18.29 -15.54
CA VAL A 470 -28.56 16.96 -15.27
C VAL A 470 -29.64 16.65 -16.31
N ASN A 471 -29.68 15.41 -16.81
CA ASN A 471 -30.63 15.02 -17.86
C ASN A 471 -32.08 14.96 -17.33
N PRO A 472 -33.01 15.78 -17.87
CA PRO A 472 -34.39 15.83 -17.40
C PRO A 472 -35.27 14.70 -17.96
N PHE A 473 -34.78 13.90 -18.92
CA PHE A 473 -35.56 12.82 -19.56
C PHE A 473 -35.30 11.43 -18.96
N VAL A 474 -34.54 11.35 -17.87
CA VAL A 474 -34.28 10.09 -17.19
C VAL A 474 -35.58 9.60 -16.58
N LYS A 475 -35.93 8.34 -16.83
CA LYS A 475 -37.09 7.69 -16.22
C LYS A 475 -36.70 6.98 -14.93
N ASP A 476 -37.58 7.06 -13.94
CA ASP A 476 -37.50 6.28 -12.71
C ASP A 476 -38.00 4.84 -12.90
N ARG A 477 -38.10 4.07 -11.79
CA ARG A 477 -38.64 2.70 -11.79
C ARG A 477 -40.10 2.62 -12.25
N TRP A 478 -40.89 3.66 -12.04
CA TRP A 478 -42.32 3.71 -12.41
C TRP A 478 -42.55 4.24 -13.83
N GLY A 479 -41.48 4.67 -14.51
CA GLY A 479 -41.52 5.21 -15.87
C GLY A 479 -41.82 6.70 -15.92
N ASN A 480 -41.88 7.36 -14.76
CA ASN A 480 -42.08 8.79 -14.63
C ASN A 480 -40.77 9.53 -14.91
N ILE A 481 -40.90 10.72 -15.47
CA ILE A 481 -39.82 11.70 -15.55
C ILE A 481 -40.03 12.80 -14.51
N PRO A 482 -39.01 13.62 -14.18
CA PRO A 482 -39.12 14.66 -13.14
C PRO A 482 -40.31 15.60 -13.30
N ARG A 483 -40.76 15.88 -14.54
CA ARG A 483 -41.97 16.69 -14.78
C ARG A 483 -43.24 15.99 -14.32
N ASP A 484 -43.31 14.67 -14.53
CA ASP A 484 -44.49 13.87 -14.20
C ASP A 484 -44.59 13.76 -12.66
N ASP A 485 -43.44 13.68 -11.98
CA ASP A 485 -43.37 13.77 -10.52
C ASP A 485 -43.82 15.17 -10.03
N ALA A 486 -43.33 16.26 -10.61
CA ALA A 486 -43.79 17.61 -10.28
C ALA A 486 -45.31 17.80 -10.49
N MET A 487 -45.87 17.19 -11.56
CA MET A 487 -47.29 17.22 -11.85
C MET A 487 -48.09 16.38 -10.84
N GLN A 488 -47.58 15.21 -10.46
CA GLN A 488 -48.20 14.31 -9.48
C GLN A 488 -48.31 14.96 -8.09
N PHE A 489 -47.29 15.71 -7.68
CA PHE A 489 -47.27 16.41 -6.38
C PHE A 489 -47.87 17.83 -6.43
N GLY A 490 -48.30 18.30 -7.61
CA GLY A 490 -49.08 19.54 -7.76
C GLY A 490 -48.25 20.83 -7.83
N HIS A 491 -47.01 20.78 -8.32
CA HIS A 491 -46.11 21.93 -8.44
C HIS A 491 -46.17 22.58 -9.84
N GLU A 492 -47.25 23.30 -10.14
CA GLU A 492 -47.53 23.88 -11.47
C GLU A 492 -46.44 24.82 -12.00
N ASP A 493 -45.79 25.61 -11.13
CA ASP A 493 -44.73 26.53 -11.54
C ASP A 493 -43.46 25.82 -11.97
N LEU A 494 -43.16 24.67 -11.35
CA LEU A 494 -42.03 23.82 -11.75
C LEU A 494 -42.29 23.07 -13.04
N VAL A 495 -43.54 22.62 -13.25
CA VAL A 495 -43.95 21.97 -14.51
C VAL A 495 -43.69 22.90 -15.69
N LYS A 496 -44.07 24.19 -15.59
CA LYS A 496 -43.80 25.18 -16.65
C LYS A 496 -42.31 25.33 -16.95
N ILE A 497 -41.47 25.39 -15.92
CA ILE A 497 -40.00 25.54 -16.10
C ILE A 497 -39.39 24.29 -16.72
N LEU A 498 -39.85 23.10 -16.32
CA LEU A 498 -39.42 21.84 -16.92
C LEU A 498 -39.87 21.76 -18.38
N GLU A 499 -41.11 22.12 -18.69
CA GLU A 499 -41.64 22.20 -20.07
C GLU A 499 -40.89 23.20 -20.95
N GLU A 500 -40.59 24.40 -20.44
CA GLU A 500 -39.79 25.40 -21.14
C GLU A 500 -38.39 24.86 -21.47
N TYR A 501 -37.78 24.13 -20.54
CA TYR A 501 -36.47 23.52 -20.75
C TYR A 501 -36.53 22.34 -21.72
N GLU A 502 -37.59 21.53 -21.69
CA GLU A 502 -37.83 20.46 -22.66
C GLU A 502 -37.99 21.04 -24.08
N CYS A 503 -38.76 22.12 -24.25
CA CYS A 503 -38.90 22.81 -25.54
C CYS A 503 -37.56 23.39 -26.04
N SER A 504 -36.75 23.99 -25.17
CA SER A 504 -35.46 24.57 -25.54
C SER A 504 -34.38 23.52 -25.88
N SER A 505 -34.39 22.38 -25.18
CA SER A 505 -33.47 21.26 -25.46
C SER A 505 -33.83 20.51 -26.76
N ALA A 506 -35.13 20.43 -27.09
CA ALA A 506 -35.60 19.88 -28.36
C ALA A 506 -35.18 20.72 -29.57
N SER A 507 -35.13 22.06 -29.45
CA SER A 507 -34.59 22.94 -30.52
C SER A 507 -33.08 22.76 -30.76
N HIS A 508 -32.28 22.50 -29.71
CA HIS A 508 -30.84 22.26 -29.84
C HIS A 508 -30.50 20.83 -30.33
N ALA A 509 -31.33 19.84 -30.03
CA ALA A 509 -31.18 18.47 -30.59
C ALA A 509 -31.44 18.44 -32.11
N LEU A 510 -32.29 19.32 -32.63
CA LEU A 510 -32.54 19.48 -34.07
C LEU A 510 -31.36 20.18 -34.79
N GLU A 511 -30.69 21.15 -34.17
CA GLU A 511 -29.51 21.83 -34.76
C GLU A 511 -28.27 20.91 -34.85
N THR A 512 -27.99 20.13 -33.80
CA THR A 512 -26.86 19.19 -33.78
C THR A 512 -27.03 18.03 -34.79
N SER A 513 -28.27 17.63 -35.07
CA SER A 513 -28.56 16.66 -36.15
C SER A 513 -28.28 17.24 -37.55
N HIS A 514 -28.47 18.55 -37.75
CA HIS A 514 -28.17 19.23 -39.02
C HIS A 514 -26.66 19.46 -39.26
N GLU A 515 -25.86 19.68 -38.21
CA GLU A 515 -24.40 19.79 -38.34
C GLU A 515 -23.72 18.44 -38.63
N SER A 516 -24.22 17.35 -38.05
CA SER A 516 -23.66 15.99 -38.31
C SER A 516 -23.92 15.49 -39.75
N LEU A 517 -25.00 15.95 -40.40
CA LEU A 517 -25.27 15.68 -41.82
C LEU A 517 -24.51 16.63 -42.78
N SER A 518 -24.11 17.81 -42.33
CA SER A 518 -23.27 18.75 -43.10
C SER A 518 -21.80 18.28 -43.16
N ALA A 519 -21.29 17.70 -42.08
CA ALA A 519 -19.91 17.21 -42.01
C ALA A 519 -19.64 15.98 -42.91
N HIS A 520 -20.67 15.18 -43.24
CA HIS A 520 -20.53 14.03 -44.13
C HIS A 520 -20.51 14.36 -45.64
N LYS A 521 -20.77 15.62 -46.04
CA LYS A 521 -20.67 16.07 -47.44
C LYS A 521 -19.43 16.89 -47.77
N ALA A 522 -18.61 17.26 -46.78
CA ALA A 522 -17.39 18.06 -46.98
C ALA A 522 -16.09 17.25 -46.94
N ASN A 523 -16.14 15.92 -46.73
CA ASN A 523 -14.95 15.08 -46.54
C ASN A 523 -14.63 14.15 -47.73
N ALA A 524 -15.08 14.50 -48.94
CA ALA A 524 -14.82 13.73 -50.17
C ALA A 524 -13.75 14.35 -51.08
N ASP A 525 -13.28 15.57 -50.82
CA ASP A 525 -12.18 16.19 -51.58
C ASP A 525 -11.14 16.73 -50.61
N VAL A 526 -9.95 16.13 -50.65
CA VAL A 526 -8.61 16.54 -50.15
C VAL A 526 -7.93 15.34 -49.47
N VAL A 527 -7.63 14.34 -50.30
CA VAL A 527 -6.49 13.44 -50.09
C VAL A 527 -5.63 13.64 -51.34
N VAL A 528 -4.49 14.33 -51.22
CA VAL A 528 -3.20 14.18 -51.93
C VAL A 528 -2.38 15.48 -51.66
N LEU A 529 -1.07 15.32 -51.42
CA LEU A 529 -0.01 16.32 -51.11
C LEU A 529 0.09 16.65 -49.61
N SER A 530 1.22 16.50 -48.89
CA SER A 530 2.61 16.32 -49.30
C SER A 530 3.46 15.82 -48.11
N ASN A 531 4.28 14.79 -48.35
CA ASN A 531 5.50 14.50 -47.59
C ASN A 531 6.59 15.52 -47.97
N LYS A 532 7.22 16.19 -46.99
CA LYS A 532 8.69 16.45 -46.86
C LYS A 532 9.03 17.57 -45.85
N ASN A 533 9.89 17.21 -44.89
CA ASN A 533 10.98 17.93 -44.22
C ASN A 533 10.87 19.42 -43.81
N THR A 534 11.12 19.69 -42.51
CA THR A 534 12.17 20.57 -41.91
C THR A 534 11.96 20.61 -40.37
N SER A 535 12.87 20.05 -39.55
CA SER A 535 14.00 20.69 -38.83
C SER A 535 13.65 21.72 -37.74
N ASP A 536 14.22 21.46 -36.55
CA ASP A 536 14.70 22.38 -35.51
C ASP A 536 13.76 23.01 -34.46
N ALA A 537 14.05 22.57 -33.23
CA ALA A 537 14.38 23.39 -32.05
C ALA A 537 13.27 24.18 -31.31
N TYR A 538 13.57 24.37 -30.01
CA TYR A 538 12.90 25.19 -29.00
C TYR A 538 11.75 24.51 -28.22
N PHE A 539 12.08 23.96 -27.04
CA PHE A 539 11.78 24.64 -25.77
C PHE A 539 12.56 23.99 -24.62
N ASN A 540 13.68 24.63 -24.28
CA ASN A 540 14.47 24.46 -23.07
C ASN A 540 14.32 25.78 -22.28
N THR A 541 14.41 25.74 -20.94
CA THR A 541 14.26 26.80 -19.90
C THR A 541 12.91 26.81 -19.18
N LEU A 542 12.78 26.89 -17.85
CA LEU A 542 13.61 27.35 -16.72
C LEU A 542 13.08 26.53 -15.49
N TRP A 543 13.86 26.09 -14.50
CA TRP A 543 14.16 26.82 -13.27
C TRP A 543 15.27 26.08 -12.50
N CYS A 544 16.45 26.69 -12.46
CA CYS A 544 17.56 26.39 -11.58
C CYS A 544 17.65 27.57 -10.61
N VAL A 545 17.45 27.36 -9.31
CA VAL A 545 17.93 28.30 -8.30
C VAL A 545 18.71 27.48 -7.27
N LYS A 546 20.01 27.74 -7.27
CA LYS A 546 21.00 27.37 -6.27
C LYS A 546 20.53 27.82 -4.88
N TYR A 547 20.67 26.97 -3.88
CA TYR A 547 21.43 27.24 -2.65
C TYR A 547 22.00 25.92 -2.14
#